data_AF-A0A960X2E7-F1
#
_entry.id   AF-A0A960X2E7-F1
#
_cell.length_a   1.000
_cell.length_b   1.000
_cell.length_c   1.000
_cell.angle_alpha   90.00
_cell.angle_beta   90.00
_cell.angle_gamma   90.00
#
_symmetry.space_group_name_H-M   'P 1'
#
loop_
_entity.id
_entity.type
_entity.pdbx_description
1 polymer ?
#
loop_
_entity_poly.entity_id
_entity_poly.type
_entity_poly.pdbx_seq_one_letter_code
_entity_poly.pdbx_strand_id
1 'polypeptide(L)'
;MNSILNQPLIWIPVLAVVLATLAFLGAGKSRGSVRIGLGIVGAACVLLASYVLVAVFAPGLVDARIRVYQTFFENLQPGMTRFEVLASLEKHYPADGPRQRPRIMKDTANELGFFMNPEDSYEPNCEGIFLDFADGKVTRKRYSED
;
A
#
# COMPACT_ATOMS: atom_id res chain seq x y z
N MET A 1 -16.48 -5.34 -2.95
CA MET A 1 -16.34 -6.22 -1.77
C MET A 1 -16.14 -7.70 -2.12
N ASN A 2 -16.57 -8.22 -3.27
CA ASN A 2 -16.32 -9.63 -3.67
C ASN A 2 -14.94 -9.91 -4.29
N SER A 3 -14.12 -8.90 -4.59
CA SER A 3 -12.80 -9.11 -5.22
C SER A 3 -11.72 -9.58 -4.24
N ILE A 4 -11.84 -9.18 -2.97
CA ILE A 4 -10.81 -9.39 -1.95
C ILE A 4 -10.69 -10.90 -1.63
N LEU A 5 -11.81 -11.58 -1.35
CA LEU A 5 -11.83 -13.02 -0.96
C LEU A 5 -11.33 -13.99 -2.05
N ASN A 6 -11.26 -13.57 -3.31
CA ASN A 6 -10.79 -14.40 -4.42
C ASN A 6 -9.30 -14.19 -4.73
N GLN A 7 -8.59 -13.32 -4.00
CA GLN A 7 -7.15 -13.17 -4.19
C GLN A 7 -6.39 -14.32 -3.51
N PRO A 8 -5.51 -15.05 -4.24
CA PRO A 8 -4.79 -16.19 -3.69
C PRO A 8 -3.94 -15.83 -2.46
N LEU A 9 -3.51 -14.57 -2.35
CA LEU A 9 -2.70 -14.07 -1.25
C LEU A 9 -3.42 -14.10 0.11
N ILE A 10 -4.76 -14.05 0.15
CA ILE A 10 -5.55 -14.06 1.39
C ILE A 10 -5.57 -15.44 2.07
N TRP A 11 -5.32 -16.52 1.34
CA TRP A 11 -5.26 -17.84 1.92
C TRP A 11 -3.98 -18.08 2.74
N ILE A 12 -2.93 -17.27 2.52
CA ILE A 12 -1.66 -17.35 3.25
C ILE A 12 -1.86 -17.05 4.76
N PRO A 13 -2.46 -15.92 5.19
CA PRO A 13 -2.70 -15.66 6.60
C PRO A 13 -3.68 -16.68 7.22
N VAL A 14 -4.68 -17.15 6.47
CA VAL A 14 -5.61 -18.19 6.95
C VAL A 14 -4.85 -19.48 7.29
N LEU A 15 -4.02 -19.97 6.37
CA LEU A 15 -3.22 -21.18 6.59
C LEU A 15 -2.22 -20.98 7.76
N ALA A 16 -1.58 -19.82 7.82
CA ALA A 16 -0.64 -19.50 8.89
C ALA A 16 -1.32 -19.48 10.28
N VAL A 17 -2.55 -18.96 10.40
CA VAL A 17 -3.32 -19.00 11.65
C VAL A 17 -3.70 -20.43 12.04
N VAL A 18 -4.08 -21.27 11.07
CA VAL A 18 -4.37 -22.70 11.34
C VAL A 18 -3.12 -23.41 11.86
N LEU A 19 -1.97 -23.22 11.21
CA LEU A 19 -0.70 -23.81 11.64
C LEU A 19 -0.27 -23.30 13.02
N ALA A 20 -0.42 -21.99 13.27
CA ALA A 20 -0.13 -21.42 14.59
C ALA A 20 -1.00 -22.05 15.68
N THR A 21 -2.29 -22.22 15.42
CA THR A 21 -3.23 -22.82 16.36
C THR A 21 -2.82 -24.26 16.70
N LEU A 22 -2.51 -25.07 15.69
CA LEU A 22 -2.02 -26.44 15.89
C LEU A 22 -0.70 -26.48 16.66
N ALA A 23 0.23 -25.57 16.35
CA ALA A 23 1.51 -25.47 17.04
C ALA A 23 1.33 -25.11 18.53
N PHE A 24 0.48 -24.13 18.85
CA PHE A 24 0.21 -23.75 20.24
C PHE A 24 -0.53 -24.85 21.02
N LEU A 25 -1.49 -25.55 20.39
CA LEU A 25 -2.15 -26.70 21.00
C LEU A 25 -1.17 -27.86 21.26
N GLY A 26 -0.26 -28.13 20.32
CA GLY A 26 0.81 -29.11 20.49
C GLY A 26 1.82 -28.69 21.58
N ALA A 27 2.16 -27.41 21.66
CA ALA A 27 3.03 -26.86 22.69
C ALA A 27 2.42 -27.06 24.09
N GLY A 28 1.11 -26.84 24.24
CA GLY A 28 0.39 -27.07 25.50
C GLY A 28 0.41 -28.53 25.98
N LYS A 29 0.54 -29.49 25.06
CA LYS A 29 0.56 -30.94 25.38
C LYS A 29 1.97 -31.54 25.47
N SER A 30 3.00 -30.80 25.07
CA SER A 30 4.39 -31.29 25.03
C SER A 30 5.23 -30.80 26.22
N ARG A 31 6.41 -31.41 26.40
CA ARG A 31 7.36 -31.08 27.47
C ARG A 31 8.75 -30.80 26.90
N GLY A 32 9.56 -30.05 27.66
CA GLY A 32 10.96 -29.75 27.32
C GLY A 32 11.11 -28.99 25.99
N SER A 33 12.17 -29.30 25.25
CA SER A 33 12.56 -28.56 24.03
C SER A 33 11.50 -28.61 22.92
N VAL A 34 10.66 -29.65 22.87
CA VAL A 34 9.57 -29.76 21.87
C VAL A 34 8.53 -28.66 22.06
N ARG A 35 8.18 -28.35 23.33
CA ARG A 35 7.25 -27.27 23.65
C ARG A 35 7.79 -25.91 23.20
N ILE A 36 9.08 -25.68 23.43
CA ILE A 36 9.75 -24.44 23.03
C ILE A 36 9.76 -24.32 21.51
N GLY A 37 10.15 -25.39 20.80
CA GLY A 37 10.14 -25.42 19.33
C GLY A 37 8.76 -25.14 18.74
N LEU A 38 7.70 -25.78 19.26
CA LEU A 38 6.32 -25.53 18.83
C LEU A 38 5.85 -24.10 19.14
N GLY A 39 6.27 -23.52 20.27
CA GLY A 39 6.00 -22.12 20.60
C GLY A 39 6.64 -21.15 19.60
N ILE A 40 7.90 -21.39 19.21
CA ILE A 40 8.61 -20.58 18.22
C ILE A 40 7.92 -20.68 16.86
N VAL A 41 7.57 -21.89 16.41
CA VAL A 41 6.86 -22.11 15.14
C VAL A 41 5.51 -21.39 15.16
N GLY A 42 4.74 -21.51 16.25
CA GLY A 42 3.45 -20.82 16.39
C GLY A 42 3.60 -19.30 16.30
N ALA A 43 4.58 -18.72 17.00
CA ALA A 43 4.86 -17.28 16.94
C ALA A 43 5.29 -16.83 15.55
N ALA A 44 6.15 -17.59 14.88
CA ALA A 44 6.59 -17.29 13.51
C ALA A 44 5.40 -17.28 12.52
N CYS A 45 4.48 -18.24 12.64
CA CYS A 45 3.26 -18.26 11.82
C CYS A 45 2.36 -17.04 12.07
N VAL A 46 2.19 -16.61 13.32
CA VAL A 46 1.41 -15.40 13.64
C VAL A 46 2.06 -14.14 13.06
N LEU A 47 3.38 -14.02 13.17
CA LEU A 47 4.13 -12.90 12.60
C LEU A 47 4.00 -12.86 11.07
N LEU A 48 4.12 -14.01 10.41
CA LEU A 48 3.94 -14.12 8.96
C LEU A 48 2.52 -13.71 8.54
N ALA A 49 1.49 -14.21 9.23
CA ALA A 49 0.10 -13.84 8.95
C ALA A 49 -0.11 -12.34 9.11
N SER A 50 0.43 -11.76 10.18
CA SER A 50 0.34 -10.33 10.47
C SER A 50 1.02 -9.50 9.39
N TYR A 51 2.22 -9.89 8.97
CA TYR A 51 2.95 -9.20 7.91
C TYR A 51 2.18 -9.20 6.59
N VAL A 52 1.66 -10.36 6.16
CA VAL A 52 0.89 -10.46 4.90
C VAL A 52 -0.38 -9.61 4.97
N LEU A 53 -1.09 -9.59 6.10
CA LEU A 53 -2.26 -8.73 6.29
C LEU A 53 -1.89 -7.25 6.19
N VAL A 54 -0.78 -6.82 6.80
CA VAL A 54 -0.32 -5.43 6.68
C VAL A 54 0.06 -5.11 5.23
N ALA A 55 0.75 -6.00 4.54
CA ALA A 55 1.15 -5.79 3.15
C ALA A 55 -0.05 -5.65 2.20
N VAL A 56 -1.15 -6.36 2.46
CA VAL A 56 -2.37 -6.29 1.65
C VAL A 56 -3.24 -5.09 1.99
N PHE A 57 -3.50 -4.84 3.27
CA PHE A 57 -4.49 -3.83 3.69
C PHE A 57 -3.89 -2.46 4.00
N ALA A 58 -2.58 -2.38 4.23
CA ALA A 58 -1.88 -1.15 4.53
C ALA A 58 -0.51 -1.13 3.84
N PRO A 59 -0.46 -1.24 2.49
CA PRO A 59 0.78 -1.38 1.76
C PRO A 59 1.75 -0.22 2.01
N GLY A 60 1.28 1.00 2.30
CA GLY A 60 2.14 2.14 2.69
C GLY A 60 2.96 1.93 3.99
N LEU A 61 2.62 0.96 4.83
CA LEU A 61 3.42 0.61 6.02
C LEU A 61 4.64 -0.24 5.65
N VAL A 62 4.59 -1.00 4.56
CA VAL A 62 5.67 -1.89 4.11
C VAL A 62 6.41 -1.33 2.89
N ASP A 63 5.73 -0.57 2.02
CA ASP A 63 6.30 0.04 0.82
C ASP A 63 6.33 1.56 0.94
N ALA A 64 7.55 2.10 0.97
CA ALA A 64 7.78 3.54 1.05
C ALA A 64 7.33 4.32 -0.21
N ARG A 65 7.26 3.68 -1.38
CA ARG A 65 6.82 4.31 -2.62
C ARG A 65 5.33 4.66 -2.53
N ILE A 66 4.54 3.66 -2.13
CA ILE A 66 3.09 3.79 -1.90
C ILE A 66 2.84 4.82 -0.81
N ARG A 67 3.62 4.79 0.29
CA ARG A 67 3.49 5.78 1.37
C ARG A 67 3.69 7.22 0.90
N VAL A 68 4.74 7.50 0.14
CA VAL A 68 5.00 8.86 -0.37
C VAL A 68 3.90 9.28 -1.35
N TYR A 69 3.41 8.36 -2.17
CA TYR A 69 2.34 8.62 -3.12
C TYR A 69 0.99 8.92 -2.45
N GLN A 70 0.62 8.15 -1.42
CA GLN A 70 -0.54 8.39 -0.57
C GLN A 70 -0.41 9.72 0.18
N THR A 71 0.77 10.03 0.72
CA THR A 71 1.03 11.32 1.38
C THR A 71 0.86 12.49 0.41
N PHE A 72 1.34 12.34 -0.82
CA PHE A 72 1.11 13.33 -1.88
C PHE A 72 -0.39 13.53 -2.12
N PHE A 73 -1.17 12.44 -2.30
CA PHE A 73 -2.63 12.51 -2.45
C PHE A 73 -3.33 13.20 -1.28
N GLU A 74 -2.97 12.85 -0.04
CA GLU A 74 -3.56 13.42 1.17
C GLU A 74 -3.38 14.94 1.22
N ASN A 75 -2.20 15.42 0.83
CA ASN A 75 -1.84 16.84 0.83
C ASN A 75 -2.52 17.66 -0.27
N LEU A 76 -3.10 17.03 -1.30
CA LEU A 76 -3.90 17.73 -2.30
C LEU A 76 -5.26 18.13 -1.73
N GLN A 77 -5.69 19.37 -1.96
CA GLN A 77 -6.94 19.89 -1.40
C GLN A 77 -7.82 20.52 -2.49
N PRO A 78 -9.15 20.41 -2.38
CA PRO A 78 -10.05 21.25 -3.19
C PRO A 78 -9.71 22.73 -3.02
N GLY A 79 -9.78 23.48 -4.12
CA GLY A 79 -9.39 24.89 -4.18
C GLY A 79 -7.95 25.13 -4.66
N MET A 80 -7.08 24.12 -4.62
CA MET A 80 -5.71 24.25 -5.16
C MET A 80 -5.73 24.49 -6.66
N THR A 81 -4.87 25.38 -7.13
CA THR A 81 -4.59 25.62 -8.54
C THR A 81 -3.68 24.53 -9.11
N ARG A 82 -3.65 24.39 -10.44
CA ARG A 82 -2.71 23.46 -11.11
C ARG A 82 -1.25 23.73 -10.69
N PHE A 83 -0.88 24.99 -10.50
CA PHE A 83 0.45 25.37 -10.02
C PHE A 83 0.73 24.85 -8.61
N GLU A 84 -0.20 25.02 -7.68
CA GLU A 84 -0.05 24.52 -6.29
C GLU A 84 0.02 22.99 -6.24
N VAL A 85 -0.73 22.30 -7.09
CA VAL A 85 -0.65 20.83 -7.22
C VAL A 85 0.74 20.40 -7.67
N LEU A 86 1.29 21.03 -8.71
CA LEU A 86 2.63 20.72 -9.21
C LEU A 86 3.74 21.12 -8.22
N ALA A 87 3.55 22.20 -7.45
CA ALA A 87 4.45 22.56 -6.36
C ALA A 87 4.41 21.52 -5.22
N SER A 88 3.22 20.98 -4.91
CA SER A 88 3.09 19.86 -3.97
C SER A 88 3.78 18.61 -4.49
N LEU A 89 3.68 18.32 -5.79
CA LEU A 89 4.39 17.21 -6.42
C LEU A 89 5.91 17.34 -6.27
N GLU A 90 6.46 18.52 -6.56
CA GLU A 90 7.89 18.82 -6.39
C GLU A 90 8.36 18.62 -4.94
N LYS A 91 7.54 19.04 -3.97
CA LYS A 91 7.84 18.88 -2.54
C LYS A 91 7.95 17.41 -2.12
N HIS A 92 7.10 16.54 -2.66
CA HIS A 92 7.10 15.11 -2.32
C HIS A 92 8.13 14.31 -3.13
N TYR A 93 8.43 14.77 -4.35
CA TYR A 93 9.36 14.13 -5.26
C TYR A 93 10.39 15.14 -5.80
N PRO A 94 11.32 15.61 -4.95
CA PRO A 94 12.36 16.53 -5.40
C PRO A 94 13.25 15.85 -6.45
N ALA A 95 13.85 16.64 -7.36
CA ALA A 95 14.60 16.12 -8.50
C ALA A 95 15.82 15.25 -8.10
N ASP A 96 16.42 15.55 -6.95
CA ASP A 96 17.53 14.83 -6.32
C ASP A 96 17.05 13.85 -5.22
N GLY A 97 15.75 13.64 -5.12
CA GLY A 97 15.14 12.74 -4.15
C GLY A 97 15.37 11.27 -4.47
N PRO A 98 15.23 10.38 -3.46
CA PRO A 98 15.40 8.94 -3.64
C PRO A 98 14.23 8.27 -4.37
N ARG A 99 13.16 9.01 -4.70
CA ARG A 99 11.94 8.48 -5.30
C ARG A 99 11.69 9.08 -6.66
N GLN A 100 11.28 8.24 -7.60
CA GLN A 100 10.95 8.72 -8.93
C GLN A 100 9.57 9.36 -8.94
N ARG A 101 9.43 10.47 -9.68
CA ARG A 101 8.16 11.17 -9.80
C ARG A 101 7.09 10.27 -10.43
N PRO A 102 5.83 10.38 -9.97
CA PRO A 102 4.68 9.88 -10.70
C PRO A 102 4.65 10.40 -12.14
N ARG A 103 4.17 9.57 -13.06
CA ARG A 103 3.97 9.95 -14.46
C ARG A 103 2.66 10.70 -14.60
N ILE A 104 2.68 11.84 -15.29
CA ILE A 104 1.47 12.57 -15.64
C ILE A 104 0.82 11.86 -16.83
N MET A 105 -0.34 11.26 -16.62
CA MET A 105 -1.05 10.50 -17.64
C MET A 105 -2.07 11.34 -18.41
N LYS A 106 -2.58 12.37 -17.75
CA LYS A 106 -3.58 13.28 -18.30
C LYS A 106 -3.35 14.66 -17.74
N ASP A 107 -3.17 15.63 -18.61
CA ASP A 107 -3.14 17.04 -18.26
C ASP A 107 -3.99 17.80 -19.27
N THR A 108 -5.20 18.15 -18.86
CA THR A 108 -6.17 18.90 -19.65
C THR A 108 -6.71 20.03 -18.78
N ALA A 109 -7.33 21.05 -19.38
CA ALA A 109 -7.87 22.19 -18.61
C ALA A 109 -8.69 21.78 -17.38
N ASN A 110 -9.46 20.69 -17.49
CA ASN A 110 -10.42 20.22 -16.49
C ASN A 110 -9.96 19.00 -15.68
N GLU A 111 -8.80 18.42 -15.99
CA GLU A 111 -8.36 17.18 -15.33
C GLU A 111 -6.84 17.05 -15.27
N LEU A 112 -6.34 16.53 -14.14
CA LEU A 112 -4.93 16.16 -13.97
C LEU A 112 -4.85 14.76 -13.34
N GLY A 113 -4.14 13.86 -14.01
CA GLY A 113 -4.00 12.47 -13.61
C GLY A 113 -2.53 12.06 -13.45
N PHE A 114 -2.24 11.36 -12.36
CA PHE A 114 -0.93 10.80 -12.06
C PHE A 114 -1.03 9.28 -11.93
N PHE A 115 -0.02 8.57 -12.43
CA PHE A 115 0.25 7.19 -12.05
C PHE A 115 1.56 7.10 -11.30
N MET A 116 1.56 6.32 -10.22
CA MET A 116 2.76 6.03 -9.45
C MET A 116 3.82 5.44 -10.38
N ASN A 117 5.08 5.83 -10.19
CA ASN A 117 6.17 5.21 -10.90
C ASN A 117 6.50 3.87 -10.23
N PRO A 118 6.56 2.74 -10.97
CA PRO A 118 6.93 1.45 -10.39
C PRO A 118 8.38 1.43 -9.88
N GLU A 119 9.21 2.43 -10.23
CA GLU A 119 10.64 2.45 -9.94
C GLU A 119 11.29 1.15 -10.45
N ASP A 120 11.93 0.38 -9.57
CA ASP A 120 12.56 -0.90 -9.91
C ASP A 120 11.60 -2.10 -9.78
N SER A 121 10.29 -1.88 -9.61
CA SER A 121 9.30 -2.97 -9.55
C SER A 121 9.10 -3.61 -10.93
N TYR A 122 9.06 -4.94 -10.97
CA TYR A 122 8.61 -5.70 -12.13
C TYR A 122 7.09 -5.71 -12.27
N GLU A 123 6.36 -5.46 -11.19
CA GLU A 123 4.90 -5.40 -11.20
C GLU A 123 4.44 -4.05 -11.77
N PRO A 124 3.42 -4.04 -12.65
CA PRO A 124 2.84 -2.80 -13.15
C PRO A 124 2.01 -2.15 -12.04
N ASN A 125 2.66 -1.38 -11.15
CA ASN A 125 1.95 -0.61 -10.13
C ASN A 125 1.08 0.47 -10.80
N CYS A 126 -0.23 0.30 -10.73
CA CYS A 126 -1.21 1.18 -11.41
C CYS A 126 -1.88 2.20 -10.47
N GLU A 127 -1.35 2.39 -9.26
CA GLU A 127 -1.80 3.37 -8.28
C GLU A 127 -2.00 4.76 -8.90
N GLY A 128 -3.23 5.27 -8.85
CA GLY A 128 -3.66 6.45 -9.61
C GLY A 128 -4.25 7.57 -8.77
N ILE A 129 -3.86 8.80 -9.07
CA ILE A 129 -4.46 10.02 -8.50
C ILE A 129 -5.11 10.80 -9.64
N PHE A 130 -6.39 11.11 -9.49
CA PHE A 130 -7.17 11.86 -10.48
C PHE A 130 -7.78 13.09 -9.84
N LEU A 131 -7.56 14.24 -10.47
CA LEU A 131 -8.04 15.54 -10.02
C LEU A 131 -8.94 16.14 -11.08
N ASP A 132 -10.14 16.57 -10.67
CA ASP A 132 -11.03 17.34 -11.53
C ASP A 132 -10.86 18.83 -11.21
N PHE A 133 -10.86 19.67 -12.25
CA PHE A 133 -10.74 21.12 -12.16
C PHE A 133 -11.99 21.81 -12.66
N ALA A 134 -12.36 22.89 -11.98
CA ALA A 134 -13.28 23.91 -12.48
C ALA A 134 -12.69 25.29 -12.15
N ASP A 135 -12.80 26.24 -13.09
CA ASP A 135 -12.26 27.60 -12.93
C ASP A 135 -10.78 27.63 -12.49
N GLY A 136 -9.99 26.68 -13.04
CA GLY A 136 -8.56 26.55 -12.75
C GLY A 136 -8.21 26.00 -11.36
N LYS A 137 -9.19 25.53 -10.59
CA LYS A 137 -9.01 24.99 -9.24
C LYS A 137 -9.52 23.57 -9.11
N VAL A 138 -8.87 22.77 -8.27
CA VAL A 138 -9.28 21.41 -7.93
C VAL A 138 -10.67 21.46 -7.27
N THR A 139 -11.62 20.71 -7.81
CA THR A 139 -12.96 20.54 -7.20
C THR A 139 -13.13 19.15 -6.60
N ARG A 140 -12.44 18.16 -7.16
CA ARG A 140 -12.49 16.77 -6.71
C ARG A 140 -11.11 16.14 -6.82
N LYS A 141 -10.80 15.27 -5.87
CA LYS A 141 -9.68 14.34 -5.94
C LYS A 141 -10.17 12.91 -5.75
N ARG A 142 -9.56 11.96 -6.46
CA ARG A 142 -9.84 10.53 -6.34
C ARG A 142 -8.53 9.76 -6.33
N TYR A 143 -8.45 8.78 -5.43
CA TYR A 143 -7.38 7.80 -5.38
C TYR A 143 -7.92 6.49 -5.94
N SER A 144 -7.11 5.80 -6.74
CA SER A 144 -7.39 4.48 -7.29
C SER A 144 -6.25 3.56 -6.88
N GLU A 145 -6.54 2.66 -5.94
CA GLU A 145 -5.69 1.52 -5.62
C GLU A 145 -5.62 0.58 -6.82
N ASP A 146 -4.49 -0.10 -6.98
CA ASP A 146 -4.28 -1.19 -7.95
C ASP A 146 -5.02 -2.48 -7.52
#